data_AF-A0A024CGK9-F1
#
_entry.id   AF-A0A024CGK9-F1
#
_cell.length_a   1.000
_cell.length_b   1.000
_cell.length_c   1.000
_cell.angle_alpha   90.00
_cell.angle_beta   90.00
_cell.angle_gamma   90.00
#
_symmetry.space_group_name_H-M   'P 1'
#
loop_
_entity.id
_entity.type
_entity.pdbx_description
1 polymer ?
#
loop_
_entity_poly.entity_id
_entity_poly.type
_entity_poly.pdbx_seq_one_letter_code
_entity_poly.pdbx_strand_id
1 'polypeptide(L)'
;KALNRQFPDLNGEETMRSFDPNQYFSSWLLFCRGGAEQAHTSLPPAFSAFLKAYWALHDAAKNTPATITADEVQRLQENYDVYSAERDPAHGLFTSHFGKNWSDQFLHEFLFPASGPS
;
A
#
# COMPACT_ATOMS: atom_id res chain seq x y z
N LYS A 1 13.01 -7.91 1.80
CA LYS A 1 14.25 -8.20 1.02
C LYS A 1 14.24 -9.56 0.31
N ALA A 2 14.04 -10.69 1.01
CA ALA A 2 14.07 -12.02 0.37
C ALA A 2 13.01 -12.17 -0.75
N LEU A 3 11.76 -11.77 -0.46
CA LEU A 3 10.67 -11.78 -1.44
C LEU A 3 10.97 -10.92 -2.68
N ASN A 4 11.48 -9.71 -2.47
CA ASN A 4 11.88 -8.79 -3.54
C ASN A 4 12.92 -9.42 -4.49
N ARG A 5 13.87 -10.21 -3.97
CA ARG A 5 14.85 -10.94 -4.79
C ARG A 5 14.26 -12.16 -5.51
N GLN A 6 13.19 -12.75 -4.97
CA GLN A 6 12.55 -13.93 -5.55
C GLN A 6 11.75 -13.59 -6.81
N PHE A 7 11.23 -12.37 -6.91
CA PHE A 7 10.41 -11.89 -8.02
C PHE A 7 11.02 -10.61 -8.64
N PRO A 8 12.20 -10.71 -9.29
CA PRO A 8 12.92 -9.55 -9.83
C PRO A 8 12.16 -8.83 -10.96
N ASP A 9 11.38 -9.58 -11.71
CA ASP A 9 10.45 -9.15 -12.77
C ASP A 9 9.24 -8.35 -12.25
N LEU A 10 9.00 -8.36 -10.93
CA LEU A 10 8.04 -7.48 -10.26
C LEU A 10 8.68 -6.24 -9.63
N ASN A 11 9.97 -5.97 -9.93
CA ASN A 11 10.67 -4.74 -9.55
C ASN A 11 11.14 -4.03 -10.82
N GLY A 12 10.22 -3.30 -11.47
CA GLY A 12 10.57 -2.48 -12.61
C GLY A 12 11.47 -1.31 -12.21
N GLU A 13 12.18 -0.73 -13.19
CA GLU A 13 12.99 0.49 -12.99
C GLU A 13 12.14 1.76 -12.84
N GLU A 14 10.81 1.62 -12.78
CA GLU A 14 9.92 2.76 -12.81
C GLU A 14 9.75 3.44 -11.45
N THR A 15 9.62 4.76 -11.50
CA THR A 15 9.39 5.60 -10.34
C THR A 15 7.90 5.83 -10.10
N MET A 16 7.53 5.91 -8.83
CA MET A 16 6.22 6.38 -8.40
C MET A 16 6.03 7.83 -8.87
N ARG A 17 4.85 8.13 -9.42
CA ARG A 17 4.51 9.48 -9.91
C ARG A 17 3.70 10.28 -8.91
N SER A 18 2.79 9.62 -8.19
CA SER A 18 1.92 10.28 -7.21
C SER A 18 2.44 10.16 -5.78
N PHE A 19 3.08 9.03 -5.45
CA PHE A 19 3.61 8.75 -4.12
C PHE A 19 5.10 9.09 -4.02
N ASP A 20 5.53 9.56 -2.86
CA ASP A 20 6.94 9.62 -2.46
C ASP A 20 7.41 8.22 -2.04
N PRO A 21 8.42 7.63 -2.72
CA PRO A 21 8.90 6.29 -2.41
C PRO A 21 9.59 6.17 -1.04
N ASN A 22 9.87 7.28 -0.36
CA ASN A 22 10.48 7.28 0.97
C ASN A 22 9.48 7.50 2.11
N GLN A 23 8.20 7.76 1.79
CA GLN A 23 7.14 7.95 2.78
C GLN A 23 6.14 6.79 2.68
N TYR A 24 6.07 5.99 3.75
CA TYR A 24 5.18 4.83 3.90
C TYR A 24 5.43 3.64 2.94
N PHE A 25 6.51 3.69 2.14
CA PHE A 25 6.97 2.56 1.35
C PHE A 25 8.33 2.05 1.85
N SER A 26 8.50 0.73 1.81
CA SER A 26 9.81 0.11 2.10
C SER A 26 10.69 0.07 0.86
N SER A 27 12.01 0.09 1.04
CA SER A 27 12.98 -0.08 -0.04
C SER A 27 12.95 -1.46 -0.73
N TRP A 28 12.06 -2.37 -0.30
CA TRP A 28 11.88 -3.71 -0.88
C TRP A 28 10.46 -3.96 -1.39
N LEU A 29 9.70 -2.90 -1.65
CA LEU A 29 8.42 -2.97 -2.35
C LEU A 29 8.58 -3.74 -3.68
N LEU A 30 7.56 -4.53 -4.04
CA LEU A 30 7.37 -5.03 -5.39
C LEU A 30 6.54 -4.01 -6.17
N PHE A 31 7.15 -3.30 -7.12
CA PHE A 31 6.48 -2.31 -7.95
C PHE A 31 6.79 -2.57 -9.43
N CYS A 32 5.75 -2.83 -10.21
CA CYS A 32 5.87 -3.20 -11.62
C CYS A 32 4.74 -2.58 -12.44
N ARG A 33 5.09 -1.83 -13.48
CA ARG A 33 4.20 -1.56 -14.62
C ARG A 33 4.54 -2.54 -15.73
N GLY A 34 4.01 -3.75 -15.62
CA GLY A 34 4.23 -4.85 -16.56
C GLY A 34 3.05 -5.10 -17.52
N GLY A 35 3.03 -6.28 -18.13
CA GLY A 35 1.96 -6.73 -19.02
C GLY A 35 1.28 -8.01 -18.55
N ALA A 36 0.56 -8.66 -19.47
CA ALA A 36 -0.17 -9.89 -19.21
C ALA A 36 0.73 -11.04 -18.72
N GLU A 37 1.98 -11.10 -19.19
CA GLU A 37 2.94 -12.14 -18.80
C GLU A 37 3.19 -12.10 -17.28
N GLN A 38 3.61 -10.95 -16.73
CA GLN A 38 3.87 -10.80 -15.30
C GLN A 38 2.58 -11.02 -14.49
N ALA A 39 1.45 -10.54 -14.99
CA ALA A 39 0.15 -10.69 -14.33
C ALA A 39 -0.29 -12.16 -14.19
N HIS A 40 0.03 -13.01 -15.15
CA HIS A 40 -0.38 -14.43 -15.15
C HIS A 40 0.67 -15.38 -14.56
N THR A 41 1.95 -15.03 -14.62
CA THR A 41 3.04 -15.94 -14.24
C THR A 41 3.63 -15.61 -12.87
N SER A 42 4.04 -14.35 -12.66
CA SER A 42 4.82 -13.95 -11.49
C SER A 42 3.98 -13.34 -10.39
N LEU A 43 2.93 -12.58 -10.73
CA LEU A 43 2.06 -11.91 -9.76
C LEU A 43 1.31 -12.90 -8.83
N PRO A 44 0.70 -14.00 -9.32
CA PRO A 44 -0.03 -14.92 -8.43
C PRO A 44 0.83 -15.59 -7.34
N PRO A 45 2.00 -16.19 -7.66
CA PRO A 45 2.87 -16.74 -6.61
C PRO A 45 3.49 -15.65 -5.74
N ALA A 46 3.80 -14.47 -6.29
CA ALA A 46 4.34 -13.35 -5.52
C ALA A 46 3.35 -12.84 -4.48
N PHE A 47 2.07 -12.70 -4.82
CA PHE A 47 1.01 -12.29 -3.89
C PHE A 47 0.88 -13.28 -2.73
N SER A 48 0.85 -14.58 -3.03
CA SER A 48 0.76 -15.63 -2.01
C SER A 48 1.97 -15.63 -1.08
N ALA A 49 3.17 -15.47 -1.64
CA ALA A 49 4.41 -15.38 -0.86
C ALA A 49 4.49 -14.08 -0.04
N PHE A 50 3.99 -12.96 -0.56
CA PHE A 50 3.85 -11.70 0.17
C PHE A 50 2.93 -11.85 1.38
N LEU A 51 1.73 -12.39 1.18
CA LEU A 51 0.76 -12.56 2.25
C LEU A 51 1.29 -13.49 3.35
N LYS A 52 1.96 -14.58 2.97
CA LYS A 52 2.65 -15.47 3.93
C LYS A 52 3.72 -14.74 4.73
N ALA A 53 4.51 -13.89 4.08
CA ALA A 53 5.55 -13.11 4.75
C ALA A 53 4.95 -12.06 5.70
N TYR A 54 3.83 -11.43 5.33
CA TYR A 54 3.11 -10.48 6.17
C TYR A 54 2.59 -11.14 7.46
N TRP A 55 1.98 -12.33 7.36
CA TRP A 55 1.54 -13.08 8.54
C TRP A 55 2.69 -13.51 9.45
N ALA A 56 3.80 -13.96 8.86
CA ALA A 56 4.99 -14.30 9.64
C ALA A 56 5.56 -13.07 10.38
N LEU A 57 5.53 -11.89 9.77
CA LEU A 57 5.92 -10.63 10.41
C LEU A 57 5.01 -10.30 11.60
N HIS A 58 3.70 -10.43 11.42
CA HIS A 58 2.72 -10.22 12.49
C HIS A 58 2.92 -11.21 13.67
N ASP A 59 3.10 -12.51 13.38
CA ASP A 59 3.28 -13.51 14.44
C ASP A 59 4.59 -13.33 15.21
N ALA A 60 5.66 -12.87 14.55
CA ALA A 60 6.89 -12.48 15.22
C ALA A 60 6.70 -11.24 16.10
N ALA A 61 5.91 -10.26 15.65
CA ALA A 61 5.65 -9.02 16.37
C ALA A 61 4.94 -9.24 17.72
N LYS A 62 4.11 -10.29 17.85
CA LYS A 62 3.44 -10.64 19.12
C LYS A 62 4.41 -10.85 20.29
N ASN A 63 5.62 -11.32 20.01
CA ASN A 63 6.64 -11.59 21.02
C ASN A 63 7.73 -10.51 21.06
N THR A 64 7.58 -9.44 20.28
CA THR A 64 8.57 -8.37 20.17
C THR A 64 7.99 -7.10 20.80
N PRO A 65 8.62 -6.55 21.85
CA PRO A 65 8.17 -5.29 22.43
C PRO A 65 8.14 -4.17 21.39
N ALA A 66 7.03 -3.43 21.34
CA ALA A 66 6.93 -2.25 20.48
C ALA A 66 7.87 -1.15 20.98
N THR A 67 8.58 -0.50 20.04
CA THR A 67 9.45 0.65 20.33
C THR A 67 8.70 1.98 20.28
N ILE A 68 7.46 1.96 19.80
CA ILE A 68 6.58 3.12 19.62
C ILE A 68 5.35 2.90 20.49
N THR A 69 4.86 3.95 21.15
CA THR A 69 3.67 3.87 22.01
C THR A 69 2.40 3.68 21.19
N ALA A 70 1.33 3.19 21.81
CA ALA A 70 0.05 3.00 21.13
C ALA A 70 -0.50 4.29 20.51
N ASP A 71 -0.46 5.40 21.26
CA ASP A 71 -0.93 6.72 20.78
C ASP A 71 -0.12 7.20 19.57
N GLU A 72 1.20 6.98 19.58
CA GLU A 72 2.05 7.36 18.45
C GLU A 72 1.83 6.43 17.25
N VAL A 73 1.58 5.13 17.47
CA VAL A 73 1.18 4.21 16.40
C VAL A 73 -0.13 4.67 15.76
N GLN A 74 -1.14 5.01 16.56
CA GLN A 74 -2.42 5.51 16.06
C GLN A 74 -2.20 6.76 15.20
N ARG A 75 -1.48 7.75 15.72
CA ARG A 75 -1.18 8.99 14.99
C ARG A 75 -0.45 8.73 13.67
N LEU A 76 0.50 7.79 13.64
CA LEU A 76 1.23 7.44 12.42
C LEU A 76 0.36 6.71 11.40
N GLN A 77 -0.60 5.89 11.85
CA GLN A 77 -1.58 5.25 10.98
C GLN A 77 -2.60 6.25 10.42
N GLU A 78 -3.05 7.21 11.21
CA GLU A 78 -3.90 8.30 10.74
C GLU A 78 -3.18 9.19 9.71
N ASN A 79 -1.89 9.49 9.95
CA ASN A 79 -1.09 10.24 8.98
C ASN A 79 -0.87 9.47 7.67
N TYR A 80 -0.84 8.13 7.71
CA TYR A 80 -0.78 7.30 6.52
C TYR A 80 -2.05 7.46 5.66
N ASP A 81 -3.22 7.48 6.29
CA ASP A 81 -4.50 7.68 5.60
C ASP A 81 -4.56 9.07 4.95
N VAL A 82 -4.21 10.13 5.70
CA VAL A 82 -4.18 11.50 5.17
C VAL A 82 -3.25 11.61 3.97
N TYR A 83 -2.01 11.13 4.11
CA TYR A 83 -1.03 11.13 3.02
C TYR A 83 -1.52 10.36 1.80
N SER A 84 -2.12 9.19 2.03
CA SER A 84 -2.55 8.32 0.93
C SER A 84 -3.76 8.88 0.19
N ALA A 85 -4.71 9.50 0.90
CA ALA A 85 -5.85 10.16 0.31
C ALA A 85 -5.46 11.36 -0.57
N GLU A 86 -4.48 12.17 -0.12
CA GLU A 86 -3.97 13.31 -0.89
C GLU A 86 -3.29 12.90 -2.21
N ARG A 87 -2.74 11.68 -2.26
CA ARG A 87 -1.89 11.19 -3.36
C ARG A 87 -2.54 10.10 -4.20
N ASP A 88 -3.75 9.65 -3.86
CA ASP A 88 -4.40 8.54 -4.53
C ASP A 88 -4.63 8.82 -6.03
N PRO A 89 -3.97 8.08 -6.95
CA PRO A 89 -4.18 8.27 -8.38
C PRO A 89 -5.53 7.77 -8.87
N ALA A 90 -6.26 6.97 -8.07
CA ALA A 90 -7.52 6.36 -8.48
C ALA A 90 -8.73 7.30 -8.37
N HIS A 91 -8.63 8.44 -7.67
CA HIS A 91 -9.75 9.36 -7.49
C HIS A 91 -10.40 9.83 -8.82
N GLY A 92 -9.58 10.14 -9.84
CA GLY A 92 -10.07 10.51 -11.16
C GLY A 92 -10.81 9.37 -11.88
N LEU A 93 -10.32 8.13 -11.71
CA LEU A 93 -10.97 6.93 -12.24
C LEU A 93 -12.32 6.69 -11.57
N PHE A 94 -12.39 6.74 -10.24
CA PHE A 94 -13.65 6.58 -9.51
C PHE A 94 -14.66 7.65 -9.89
N THR A 95 -14.23 8.91 -9.99
CA THR A 95 -15.12 10.03 -10.36
C THR A 95 -15.73 9.82 -11.75
N SER A 96 -14.96 9.29 -12.70
CA SER A 96 -15.46 8.98 -14.05
C SER A 96 -16.52 7.88 -14.08
N HIS A 97 -16.46 6.91 -13.16
CA HIS A 97 -17.36 5.75 -13.15
C HIS A 97 -18.57 5.96 -12.24
N PHE A 98 -18.40 6.65 -11.11
CA PHE A 98 -19.37 6.69 -10.02
C PHE A 98 -19.78 8.11 -9.62
N GLY A 99 -19.17 9.13 -10.21
CA GLY A 99 -19.41 10.53 -9.89
C GLY A 99 -18.63 11.00 -8.66
N LYS A 100 -18.49 12.32 -8.54
CA LYS A 100 -17.62 12.96 -7.55
C LYS A 100 -18.03 12.62 -6.11
N ASN A 101 -19.31 12.82 -5.77
CA ASN A 101 -19.77 12.65 -4.38
C ASN A 101 -19.53 11.24 -3.83
N TRP A 102 -19.86 10.21 -4.62
CA TRP A 102 -19.61 8.83 -4.21
C TRP A 102 -18.11 8.56 -4.07
N SER A 103 -17.30 9.09 -4.98
CA SER A 103 -15.84 8.88 -4.98
C SER A 103 -15.16 9.58 -3.81
N ASP A 104 -15.61 10.79 -3.43
CA ASP A 104 -15.14 11.49 -2.24
C ASP A 104 -15.48 10.68 -0.97
N GLN A 105 -16.71 10.19 -0.85
CA GLN A 105 -17.13 9.37 0.30
C GLN A 105 -16.35 8.06 0.36
N PHE A 106 -16.19 7.36 -0.76
CA PHE A 106 -15.44 6.12 -0.80
C PHE A 106 -13.96 6.31 -0.41
N LEU A 107 -13.37 7.43 -0.83
CA LEU A 107 -11.99 7.78 -0.46
C LEU A 107 -11.85 8.05 1.05
N HIS A 108 -12.72 8.91 1.60
CA HIS A 108 -12.56 9.45 2.96
C HIS A 108 -13.27 8.65 4.06
N GLU A 109 -14.23 7.79 3.72
CA GLU A 109 -14.99 7.00 4.70
C GLU A 109 -14.65 5.51 4.66
N PHE A 110 -14.03 5.02 3.58
CA PHE A 110 -13.69 3.60 3.42
C PHE A 110 -12.21 3.33 3.15
N LEU A 111 -11.62 3.94 2.12
CA LEU A 111 -10.22 3.66 1.78
C LEU A 111 -9.24 4.24 2.82
N PHE A 112 -9.46 5.48 3.23
CA PHE A 112 -8.60 6.22 4.16
C PHE A 112 -9.45 6.95 5.21
N PRO A 113 -10.07 6.23 6.16
CA PRO A 113 -11.06 6.79 7.08
C PRO A 113 -10.55 7.95 7.94
N ALA A 114 -9.26 8.01 8.27
CA ALA A 114 -8.71 9.12 9.05
C ALA A 114 -8.43 10.38 8.21
N SER A 115 -8.66 10.35 6.89
CA SER A 115 -8.52 11.52 6.01
C SER A 115 -9.80 12.37 5.90
N GLY A 116 -10.94 11.84 6.37
CA GLY A 116 -12.22 12.54 6.38
C GLY A 116 -12.31 13.59 7.50
N PRO A 117 -13.31 14.48 7.46
CA PRO A 117 -13.58 15.41 8.55
C PRO A 117 -13.89 14.65 9.85
N SER A 118 -13.26 15.07 10.94
CA SER A 118 -13.50 14.55 12.30
C SER A 118 -14.87 14.95 12.85
#